data_AF-A0A662NKE0-F1
#
_entry.id   AF-A0A662NKE0-F1
#
_cell.length_a   1.000
_cell.length_b   1.000
_cell.length_c   1.000
_cell.angle_alpha   90.00
_cell.angle_beta   90.00
_cell.angle_gamma   90.00
#
_symmetry.space_group_name_H-M   'P 1'
#
loop_
_entity.id
_entity.type
_entity.pdbx_description
1 polymer ?
#
loop_
_entity_poly.entity_id
_entity_poly.type
_entity_poly.pdbx_seq_one_letter_code
_entity_poly.pdbx_strand_id
1 'polypeptide(L)'
;EKEPLIIGKPNKPIFEVVKEKLDADEIWVVGDRLDTDIAFAKRINAKAIMVLTGVNTLEDIEKSEIKPDVVMPSIKELPKYLEVHLEK
;
A
#
# COMPACT_ATOMS: atom_id res chain seq x y z
N GLU A 1 -18.24 14.62 24.20
CA GLU A 1 -17.03 13.80 24.04
C GLU A 1 -16.23 14.33 22.85
N LYS A 2 -14.91 14.13 22.82
CA LYS A 2 -14.05 14.57 21.70
C LYS A 2 -13.62 13.34 20.91
N GLU A 3 -13.89 13.31 19.62
CA GLU A 3 -13.46 12.20 18.76
C GLU A 3 -11.92 12.14 18.70
N PRO A 4 -11.33 10.93 18.72
CA PRO A 4 -9.88 10.78 18.65
C PRO A 4 -9.36 11.14 17.26
N LEU A 5 -8.23 11.85 17.22
CA LEU A 5 -7.50 12.06 15.98
C LEU A 5 -6.68 10.81 15.64
N ILE A 6 -7.06 10.10 14.57
CA ILE A 6 -6.35 8.90 14.11
C ILE A 6 -5.19 9.31 13.20
N ILE A 7 -3.96 9.04 13.64
CA ILE A 7 -2.74 9.41 12.91
C ILE A 7 -2.36 8.38 11.86
N GLY A 8 -2.60 7.09 12.13
CA GLY A 8 -2.15 5.98 11.29
C GLY A 8 -2.92 5.80 9.97
N LYS A 9 -2.45 4.86 9.14
CA LYS A 9 -3.11 4.50 7.87
C LYS A 9 -4.57 4.04 8.10
N PRO A 10 -5.48 4.30 7.16
CA PRO A 10 -5.31 5.03 5.90
C PRO A 10 -5.54 6.55 6.04
N ASN A 11 -5.32 7.14 7.21
CA ASN A 11 -5.75 8.51 7.53
C ASN A 11 -4.82 9.61 6.98
N LYS A 12 -5.34 10.85 6.94
CA LYS A 12 -4.67 12.02 6.36
C LYS A 12 -3.33 12.38 7.05
N PRO A 13 -3.18 12.29 8.40
CA PRO A 13 -1.95 12.73 9.04
C PRO A 13 -0.70 11.97 8.56
N ILE A 14 -0.79 10.64 8.42
CA ILE A 14 0.34 9.86 7.88
C ILE A 14 0.63 10.16 6.40
N PHE A 15 -0.38 10.52 5.61
CA PHE A 15 -0.17 10.97 4.23
C PHE A 15 0.65 12.27 4.17
N GLU A 16 0.33 13.25 5.01
CA GLU A 16 1.06 14.52 5.06
C GLU A 16 2.53 14.28 5.41
N VAL A 17 2.83 13.40 6.36
CA VAL A 17 4.20 13.00 6.70
C VAL A 17 4.92 12.33 5.52
N VAL A 18 4.25 11.43 4.80
CA VAL A 18 4.84 10.77 3.63
C VAL A 18 5.16 11.78 2.54
N LYS A 19 4.23 12.70 2.25
CA LYS A 19 4.40 13.74 1.23
C LYS A 19 5.51 14.74 1.59
N GLU A 20 5.64 15.11 2.86
CA GLU A 20 6.71 16.01 3.31
C GLU A 20 8.09 15.36 3.27
N LYS A 21 8.18 14.06 3.54
CA LYS A 21 9.46 13.34 3.62
C LYS A 21 9.94 12.77 2.29
N LEU A 22 9.01 12.44 1.40
CA LEU A 22 9.31 11.87 0.09
C LEU A 22 9.01 12.94 -0.96
N ASP A 23 10.05 13.63 -1.40
CA ASP A 23 10.01 14.38 -2.67
C ASP A 23 10.26 13.37 -3.79
N ALA A 24 9.23 12.61 -4.14
CA ALA A 24 9.31 11.52 -5.10
C ALA A 24 8.18 11.59 -6.12
N ASP A 25 8.52 11.44 -7.40
CA ASP A 25 7.55 11.41 -8.50
C ASP A 25 6.71 10.12 -8.50
N GLU A 26 7.27 9.03 -7.96
CA GLU A 26 6.60 7.74 -7.87
C GLU A 26 6.76 7.14 -6.46
N ILE A 27 5.63 6.81 -5.83
CA ILE A 27 5.59 6.21 -4.49
C ILE A 27 4.93 4.84 -4.58
N TRP A 28 5.55 3.84 -3.97
CA TRP A 28 5.05 2.47 -3.91
C TRP A 28 4.80 2.12 -2.45
N VAL A 29 3.64 1.55 -2.16
CA VAL A 29 3.27 1.08 -0.83
C VAL A 29 3.14 -0.43 -0.87
N VAL A 30 3.91 -1.11 -0.02
CA VAL A 30 3.90 -2.56 0.14
C VAL A 30 3.28 -2.89 1.49
N GLY A 31 2.29 -3.78 1.51
CA GLY A 31 1.62 -4.19 2.75
C GLY A 31 0.78 -5.45 2.59
N ASP A 32 0.20 -5.91 3.68
CA ASP A 32 -0.56 -7.16 3.77
C ASP A 32 -2.04 -6.95 4.10
N ARG A 33 -2.45 -5.70 4.33
CA ARG A 33 -3.83 -5.33 4.70
C ARG A 33 -4.50 -4.44 3.67
N LEU A 34 -5.72 -4.82 3.29
CA LEU A 34 -6.53 -4.09 2.32
C LEU A 34 -7.07 -2.77 2.87
N ASP A 35 -7.57 -2.79 4.10
CA ASP A 35 -8.25 -1.68 4.77
C ASP A 35 -7.31 -0.54 5.21
N THR A 36 -6.02 -0.85 5.38
CA THR A 36 -5.01 0.12 5.79
C THR A 36 -3.98 0.36 4.71
N ASP A 37 -3.17 -0.62 4.33
CA ASP A 37 -2.02 -0.42 3.45
C ASP A 37 -2.45 -0.11 2.02
N ILE A 38 -3.30 -0.97 1.45
CA ILE A 38 -3.77 -0.82 0.07
C ILE A 38 -4.71 0.37 -0.04
N ALA A 39 -5.62 0.55 0.93
CA ALA A 39 -6.46 1.73 1.04
C ALA A 39 -5.63 3.02 1.08
N PHE A 40 -4.56 3.03 1.88
CA PHE A 40 -3.66 4.17 1.98
C PHE A 40 -2.94 4.43 0.65
N ALA A 41 -2.37 3.39 0.03
CA ALA A 41 -1.72 3.50 -1.27
C ALA A 41 -2.63 4.18 -2.31
N LYS A 42 -3.87 3.71 -2.43
CA LYS A 42 -4.87 4.30 -3.34
C LYS A 42 -5.21 5.74 -2.98
N ARG A 43 -5.36 6.04 -1.69
CA ARG A 43 -5.67 7.40 -1.22
C ARG A 43 -4.60 8.40 -1.62
N ILE A 44 -3.34 7.99 -1.64
CA ILE A 44 -2.19 8.85 -1.93
C ILE A 44 -1.74 8.77 -3.40
N ASN A 45 -2.51 8.08 -4.25
CA ASN A 45 -2.17 7.79 -5.63
C ASN A 45 -0.81 7.09 -5.82
N ALA A 46 -0.44 6.23 -4.87
CA ALA A 46 0.74 5.39 -4.92
C ALA A 46 0.41 4.03 -5.54
N LYS A 47 1.43 3.36 -6.09
CA LYS A 47 1.32 1.96 -6.53
C LYS A 47 1.09 1.07 -5.31
N ALA A 48 0.00 0.31 -5.32
CA ALA A 48 -0.42 -0.54 -4.21
C ALA A 48 0.04 -1.99 -4.44
N ILE A 49 0.96 -2.47 -3.61
CA ILE A 49 1.51 -3.82 -3.71
C ILE A 49 1.10 -4.62 -2.47
N MET A 50 0.36 -5.70 -2.68
CA MET A 50 -0.08 -6.59 -1.62
C MET A 50 0.81 -7.84 -1.54
N VAL A 51 1.34 -8.12 -0.35
CA VAL A 51 2.05 -9.36 -0.04
C VAL A 51 1.13 -10.34 0.68
N LEU A 52 1.23 -11.62 0.34
CA LEU A 52 0.37 -12.68 0.91
C LEU A 52 0.97 -13.37 2.15
N THR A 53 2.00 -12.78 2.76
CA THR A 53 2.63 -13.32 3.98
C THR A 53 1.92 -12.93 5.28
N GLY A 54 0.91 -12.08 5.20
CA GLY A 54 0.27 -11.47 6.37
C GLY A 54 -1.23 -11.73 6.45
N VAL A 55 -2.00 -10.67 6.68
CA VAL A 55 -3.39 -10.75 7.14
C VAL A 55 -4.38 -11.09 6.04
N ASN A 56 -4.42 -10.32 4.94
CA ASN A 56 -5.40 -10.55 3.89
C ASN A 56 -4.91 -11.55 2.84
N THR A 57 -5.85 -12.32 2.33
CA THR A 57 -5.65 -13.40 1.37
C THR A 57 -6.16 -13.01 -0.03
N LEU A 58 -5.92 -13.86 -1.04
CA LEU A 58 -6.48 -13.67 -2.37
C LEU A 58 -8.02 -13.62 -2.36
N GLU A 59 -8.67 -14.45 -1.54
CA GLU A 59 -10.13 -14.45 -1.41
C GLU A 59 -10.67 -13.13 -0.82
N ASP A 60 -9.93 -12.54 0.11
CA ASP A 60 -10.28 -11.23 0.67
C ASP A 60 -10.18 -10.14 -0.40
N ILE A 61 -9.14 -10.21 -1.25
CA ILE A 61 -8.99 -9.31 -2.39
C ILE A 61 -10.19 -9.43 -3.31
N GLU A 62 -10.63 -10.65 -3.66
CA GLU A 62 -11.77 -10.87 -4.55
C GLU A 62 -13.06 -10.22 -4.02
N LYS A 63 -13.32 -10.34 -2.71
CA LYS A 63 -14.51 -9.82 -2.04
C LYS A 63 -14.45 -8.32 -1.73
N SER A 64 -13.26 -7.71 -1.72
CA SER A 64 -13.04 -6.31 -1.38
C SER A 64 -13.26 -5.37 -2.57
N GLU A 65 -13.80 -4.18 -2.35
CA GLU A 65 -13.80 -3.10 -3.36
C GLU A 65 -12.41 -2.45 -3.52
N ILE A 66 -11.57 -2.54 -2.48
CA ILE A 66 -10.19 -2.05 -2.49
C ILE A 66 -9.33 -3.12 -3.15
N LYS A 67 -8.75 -2.78 -4.31
CA LYS A 67 -7.88 -3.69 -5.08
C LYS A 67 -6.43 -3.21 -5.10
N PRO A 68 -5.44 -4.09 -4.84
CA PRO A 68 -4.04 -3.77 -5.09
C PRO A 68 -3.74 -3.74 -6.60
N ASP A 69 -2.67 -3.04 -6.98
CA ASP A 69 -2.16 -3.02 -8.36
C ASP A 69 -1.33 -4.26 -8.67
N VAL A 70 -0.61 -4.77 -7.66
CA VAL A 70 0.23 -5.96 -7.76
C VAL A 70 -0.02 -6.83 -6.54
N VAL A 71 -0.12 -8.14 -6.75
CA VAL A 71 -0.16 -9.13 -5.68
C VAL A 71 1.05 -10.03 -5.82
N MET A 72 1.77 -10.27 -4.73
CA MET A 72 2.93 -11.15 -4.70
C MET A 72 2.93 -12.06 -3.49
N PRO A 73 3.49 -13.29 -3.59
CA PRO A 73 3.56 -14.20 -2.46
C PRO A 73 4.29 -13.63 -1.24
N SER A 74 5.35 -12.84 -1.46
CA SER A 74 6.19 -12.27 -0.41
C SER A 74 6.95 -11.05 -0.91
N ILE A 75 7.40 -10.19 0.00
CA ILE A 75 8.31 -9.06 -0.29
C ILE A 75 9.63 -9.52 -0.95
N LYS A 76 10.01 -10.79 -0.77
CA LYS A 76 11.20 -11.39 -1.42
C LYS A 76 11.14 -11.36 -2.94
N GLU A 77 9.95 -11.28 -3.53
CA GLU A 77 9.76 -11.20 -4.98
C GLU A 77 9.96 -9.78 -5.52
N LEU A 78 9.95 -8.77 -4.64
CA LEU A 78 10.01 -7.37 -5.03
C LEU A 78 11.29 -7.01 -5.81
N PRO A 79 12.51 -7.41 -5.40
CA PRO A 79 13.71 -7.10 -6.17
C PRO A 79 13.64 -7.58 -7.63
N LYS A 80 13.23 -8.84 -7.84
CA LYS A 80 13.05 -9.41 -9.18
C LYS A 80 11.96 -8.69 -9.98
N TYR A 81 10.89 -8.29 -9.32
CA TYR A 81 9.84 -7.48 -9.95
C TYR A 81 10.40 -6.12 -10.41
N LEU A 82 11.21 -5.46 -9.58
CA LEU A 82 11.83 -4.18 -9.91
C LEU A 82 12.82 -4.28 -11.07
N GLU A 83 13.67 -5.32 -11.11
CA GLU A 83 14.61 -5.55 -12.22
C GLU A 83 13.90 -5.56 -13.58
N VAL A 84 12.72 -6.19 -13.66
CA VAL A 84 11.95 -6.29 -14.92
C VAL A 84 11.21 -5.00 -15.27
N HIS A 85 10.85 -4.17 -14.28
CA HIS A 85 9.92 -3.07 -14.46
C HIS A 85 10.53 -1.67 -14.31
N LEU A 86 11.74 -1.54 -13.76
CA LEU A 86 12.47 -0.26 -13.62
C LEU A 86 13.54 -0.04 -14.70
N GLU A 87 13.92 -1.04 -15.51
CA GLU A 87 14.88 -0.85 -16.61
C GLU A 87 14.25 -0.26 -17.90
N LYS A 88 13.24 0.61 -17.78
CA LYS A 88 12.65 1.35 -18.91
C LYS A 88 12.77 2.84 -18.75
#